data_AF-A0A0C5BSZ5-F1
#
_entry.id   AF-A0A0C5BSZ5-F1
#
_cell.length_a   1.000
_cell.length_b   1.000
_cell.length_c   1.000
_cell.angle_alpha   90.00
_cell.angle_beta   90.00
_cell.angle_gamma   90.00
#
_symmetry.space_group_name_H-M   'P 1'
#
loop_
_entity.id
_entity.type
_entity.pdbx_description
1 polymer ?
#
loop_
_entity_poly.entity_id
_entity_poly.type
_entity_poly.pdbx_seq_one_letter_code
_entity_poly.pdbx_strand_id
1 'polypeptide(L)' 'MKVEIVQSESVSELDEMINECIQSRKVEDIKLSTTMLDNGKVQYVALIMLAT' A
#
# COMPACT_ATOMS: atom_id res chain seq x y z
N MET A 1 17.13 0.35 -3.67
CA MET A 1 15.68 0.57 -3.71
C MET A 1 15.01 -0.54 -2.93
N LYS A 2 14.32 -0.21 -1.83
CA LYS A 2 13.56 -1.18 -1.02
C LYS A 2 12.07 -1.02 -1.36
N VAL A 3 11.35 -2.13 -1.49
CA VAL A 3 9.90 -2.12 -1.74
C VAL A 3 9.19 -2.67 -0.52
N GLU A 4 8.14 -1.99 -0.08
CA GLU A 4 7.23 -2.42 0.97
C GLU A 4 5.83 -2.57 0.38
N ILE A 5 5.10 -3.58 0.86
CA ILE A 5 3.78 -3.92 0.36
C ILE A 5 2.82 -3.82 1.54
N VAL A 6 1.82 -2.95 1.41
CA VAL A 6 0.70 -2.87 2.34
C VAL A 6 -0.59 -3.16 1.59
N GLN A 7 -1.55 -3.78 2.28
CA GLN A 7 -2.80 -4.21 1.66
C GLN A 7 -3.93 -4.24 2.69
N SER A 8 -5.12 -3.80 2.30
CA SER A 8 -6.35 -3.94 3.09
C SER A 8 -7.58 -4.12 2.19
N GLU A 9 -8.64 -4.75 2.71
CA GLU A 9 -9.97 -4.76 2.08
C GLU A 9 -10.71 -3.42 2.30
N SER A 10 -10.20 -2.56 3.19
CA SER A 10 -10.71 -1.22 3.49
C SER A 10 -9.81 -0.14 2.90
N VAL A 11 -10.41 0.80 2.16
CA VAL A 11 -9.69 1.95 1.61
C VAL A 11 -9.13 2.85 2.71
N SER A 12 -9.87 3.05 3.81
CA SER A 12 -9.43 3.92 4.91
C SER A 12 -8.23 3.33 5.65
N GLU A 13 -8.24 2.01 5.88
CA GLU A 13 -7.12 1.32 6.52
C GLU A 13 -5.89 1.32 5.63
N LEU A 14 -6.06 1.12 4.31
CA LEU A 14 -4.95 1.25 3.37
C LEU A 14 -4.34 2.66 3.41
N ASP A 15 -5.16 3.70 3.44
CA ASP A 15 -4.71 5.09 3.51
C ASP A 15 -3.92 5.36 4.79
N GLU A 16 -4.39 4.87 5.94
CA GLU A 16 -3.66 4.95 7.21
C GLU A 16 -2.27 4.29 7.11
N MET A 17 -2.21 3.05 6.59
CA MET A 17 -0.94 2.32 6.43
C MET A 17 0.04 3.02 5.48
N ILE A 18 -0.46 3.59 4.37
CA ILE A 18 0.37 4.36 3.44
C ILE A 18 0.91 5.62 4.12
N ASN A 19 0.05 6.35 4.84
CA ASN A 19 0.44 7.57 5.53
C ASN A 19 1.49 7.29 6.62
N GLU A 20 1.35 6.21 7.38
CA GLU A 20 2.38 5.78 8.35
C GLU A 20 3.74 5.50 7.67
N CYS A 21 3.73 4.87 6.50
CA CYS A 21 4.95 4.63 5.73
C CYS A 21 5.59 5.95 5.24
N ILE A 22 4.79 6.89 4.72
CA ILE A 22 5.26 8.20 4.27
C ILE A 22 5.85 9.01 5.44
N GLN A 23 5.24 8.94 6.62
CA GLN A 23 5.71 9.68 7.80
C GLN A 23 7.00 9.10 8.40
N SER A 24 7.18 7.78 8.32
CA SER A 24 8.30 7.09 8.98
C SER A 24 9.53 6.92 8.09
N ARG A 25 9.38 7.01 6.77
CA ARG A 25 10.43 6.64 5.80
C ARG A 25 10.48 7.61 4.63
N LYS A 26 11.62 7.67 3.95
CA LYS A 26 11.76 8.46 2.72
C LYS A 26 11.19 7.68 1.53
N VAL A 27 9.94 7.97 1.20
CA VAL A 27 9.23 7.37 0.05
C VAL A 27 9.64 8.07 -1.25
N GLU A 28 9.92 7.30 -2.29
CA GLU A 28 10.24 7.77 -3.64
C GLU A 28 9.06 7.63 -4.61
N ASP A 29 8.32 6.53 -4.53
CA ASP A 29 7.16 6.25 -5.39
C ASP A 29 6.15 5.37 -4.66
N ILE A 30 4.88 5.47 -5.06
CA ILE A 30 3.79 4.62 -4.57
C ILE A 30 2.95 4.17 -5.77
N LYS A 31 2.81 2.85 -5.94
CA LYS A 31 1.91 2.27 -6.93
C LYS A 31 0.72 1.62 -6.25
N LEU A 32 -0.47 2.04 -6.65
CA LEU A 32 -1.73 1.50 -6.17
C LEU A 32 -2.29 0.50 -7.18
N SER A 33 -2.84 -0.59 -6.66
CA SER A 33 -3.53 -1.60 -7.47
C SER A 33 -4.67 -2.23 -6.66
N THR A 34 -5.57 -2.88 -7.37
CA THR A 34 -6.66 -3.65 -6.77
C THR A 34 -6.67 -5.06 -7.33
N THR A 35 -7.05 -6.01 -6.50
CA THR A 35 -7.20 -7.42 -6.87
C THR A 35 -8.55 -7.91 -6.36
N MET A 36 -9.32 -8.59 -7.21
CA MET A 36 -10.52 -9.31 -6.78
C MET A 36 -10.10 -10.62 -6.13
N LEU A 37 -10.54 -10.84 -4.88
CA LEU A 37 -10.35 -12.09 -4.16
C LEU A 37 -11.43 -13.11 -4.54
N ASP A 38 -11.14 -14.39 -4.33
CA ASP A 38 -12.06 -15.51 -4.65
C ASP A 38 -13.41 -15.44 -3.88
N ASN A 39 -13.43 -14.73 -2.75
CA ASN A 39 -14.64 -14.46 -1.96
C ASN A 39 -15.49 -13.29 -2.50
N GLY A 40 -15.12 -12.72 -3.65
CA GLY A 40 -15.81 -11.60 -4.28
C GLY A 40 -15.49 -10.23 -3.67
N LYS A 41 -14.56 -10.15 -2.71
CA LYS A 41 -14.12 -8.88 -2.13
C LYS A 41 -12.97 -8.26 -2.92
N VAL A 42 -12.85 -6.94 -2.83
CA VAL A 42 -11.71 -6.19 -3.38
C VAL A 42 -10.61 -6.11 -2.33
N GLN A 43 -9.41 -6.53 -2.69
CA GLN A 43 -8.19 -6.27 -1.96
C GLN A 43 -7.50 -5.05 -2.59
N TYR A 44 -7.32 -3.99 -1.81
CA TYR A 44 -6.51 -2.85 -2.21
C TYR A 44 -5.06 -3.11 -1.81
N VAL A 45 -4.13 -2.74 -2.68
CA VAL A 45 -2.69 -2.99 -2.51
C VAL A 45 -1.91 -1.74 -2.87
N ALA A 46 -0.95 -1.38 -2.03
CA ALA A 46 0.02 -0.33 -2.30
C ALA A 46 1.45 -0.88 -2.24
N LEU A 47 2.19 -0.65 -3.33
CA LEU A 47 3.61 -0.91 -3.48
C LEU A 47 4.37 0.39 -3.22
N ILE A 48 5.03 0.48 -2.06
CA ILE A 48 5.72 1.68 -1.60
C ILE A 48 7.23 1.50 -1.85
N MET A 49 7.80 2.36 -2.70
CA MET A 49 9.23 2.35 -3.03
C MET A 49 9.94 3.35 -2.13
N LEU A 50 10.97 2.87 -1.43
CA LEU A 50 11.74 3.65 -0.46
C LEU A 50 13.12 3.98 -1.01
N ALA A 51 13.53 5.22 -0.77
CA ALA A 51 14.90 5.68 -0.97
C ALA A 51 15.86 4.83 -0.15
N THR A 52 17.02 4.54 -0.73
CA THR A 52 18.07 3.75 -0.06
C THR A 52 19.00 4.67 0.70
#